data_AF-L8JX79-F1
#
_entry.id   AF-L8JX79-F1
#
_cell.length_a   1.000
_cell.length_b   1.000
_cell.length_c   1.000
_cell.angle_alpha   90.00
_cell.angle_beta   90.00
_cell.angle_gamma   90.00
#
_symmetry.space_group_name_H-M   'P 1'
#
loop_
_entity.id
_entity.type
_entity.pdbx_description
1 polymer ?
#
loop_
_entity_poly.entity_id
_entity_poly.type
_entity_poly.pdbx_seq_one_letter_code
_entity_poly.pdbx_strand_id
1 'polypeptide(L)'
;MFITIGWIFLGVLNIYYNHLVRLSQQAFEFNDYELETVLVTNAFAVFIGGLVGGSLMIFFLKDKLRRFPLGLVIIINTLSFILIIALVSILAFVFYYWLLAGPSYFDGDLWFNLEQFIFSYAFLLNLIVWTVISTTTMVILQVNDKYGRGMFLDSILGRYHTPKHEERIFMFLDLKSSTTIAEQLGHKKYFKLLNRFFDDVTKGVIESKGEIYQYVGDEIVITWKMNEGLEGANCVRCFFEIERIINKKAYKYMEKYKLTPSFKAALHGGEVTTGEVGTFKKDIVFTGDVLNTTSRIEDKCNEFGAKLLVSADLVAQLQLDGEFEAKEIGNVELRGKQNPVKVYTISRCFVGEEQLEDTEGALNMA
;
A
#
# COMPACT_ATOMS: atom_id res chain seq x y z
N MET A 1 4.12 -4.49 8.70
CA MET A 1 4.13 -5.49 9.79
C MET A 1 4.81 -6.79 9.39
N PHE A 2 4.40 -7.47 8.30
CA PHE A 2 5.00 -8.75 7.88
C PHE A 2 6.52 -8.74 7.66
N ILE A 3 7.07 -7.66 7.11
CA ILE A 3 8.53 -7.54 6.87
C ILE A 3 9.31 -7.53 8.18
N THR A 4 8.86 -6.73 9.15
CA THR A 4 9.48 -6.66 10.48
C THR A 4 9.44 -8.01 11.18
N ILE A 5 8.31 -8.73 11.08
CA ILE A 5 8.18 -10.10 11.60
C ILE A 5 9.16 -11.05 10.88
N GLY A 6 9.27 -10.95 9.55
CA GLY A 6 10.22 -11.74 8.77
C GLY A 6 11.68 -11.48 9.14
N TRP A 7 12.05 -10.23 9.38
CA TRP A 7 13.41 -9.88 9.84
C TRP A 7 13.68 -10.39 11.25
N ILE A 8 12.68 -10.35 12.15
CA ILE A 8 12.78 -10.95 13.48
C ILE A 8 13.04 -12.45 13.37
N PHE A 9 12.26 -13.14 12.52
CA PHE A 9 12.43 -14.58 12.29
C PHE A 9 13.81 -14.93 11.71
N LEU A 10 14.29 -14.20 10.70
CA LEU A 10 15.62 -14.38 10.14
C LEU A 10 16.73 -14.10 11.17
N GLY A 11 16.52 -13.11 12.03
CA GLY A 11 17.41 -12.82 13.15
C GLY A 11 17.52 -14.01 14.11
N VAL A 12 16.40 -14.58 14.54
CA VAL A 12 16.37 -15.77 15.41
C VAL A 12 17.07 -16.96 14.74
N LEU A 13 16.81 -17.19 13.45
CA LEU A 13 17.42 -18.28 12.69
C LEU A 13 18.95 -18.09 12.55
N ASN A 14 19.42 -16.85 12.40
CA ASN A 14 20.85 -16.53 12.37
C ASN A 14 21.53 -16.81 13.72
N ILE A 15 20.87 -16.49 14.83
CA ILE A 15 21.40 -16.82 16.18
C ILE A 15 21.56 -18.33 16.33
N TYR A 16 20.52 -19.09 15.95
CA TYR A 16 20.56 -20.55 16.01
C TYR A 16 21.66 -21.13 15.12
N TYR A 17 21.81 -20.63 13.89
CA TYR A 17 22.90 -21.01 13.00
C TYR A 17 24.29 -20.74 13.61
N ASN A 18 24.52 -19.54 14.15
CA ASN A 18 25.80 -19.19 14.78
C ASN A 18 26.09 -20.08 16.00
N HIS A 19 25.06 -20.44 16.76
CA HIS A 19 25.20 -21.38 17.87
C HIS A 19 25.59 -22.78 17.38
N LEU A 20 24.91 -23.31 16.37
CA LEU A 20 25.22 -24.62 15.78
C LEU A 20 26.62 -24.68 15.16
N VAL A 21 27.03 -23.64 14.43
CA VAL A 21 28.36 -23.56 13.83
C VAL A 21 29.43 -23.56 14.93
N ARG A 22 29.21 -22.85 16.04
CA ARG A 22 30.16 -22.84 17.16
C ARG A 22 30.18 -24.16 17.93
N LEU A 23 29.04 -24.83 18.10
CA LEU A 23 29.01 -26.21 18.63
C LEU A 23 29.79 -27.18 17.72
N SER A 24 29.70 -27.01 16.40
CA SER A 24 30.51 -27.80 15.45
C SER A 24 32.01 -27.45 15.48
N GLN A 25 32.36 -26.25 15.94
CA GLN A 25 33.73 -25.75 16.10
C GLN A 25 34.31 -25.95 17.52
N GLN A 26 33.68 -26.75 18.38
CA GLN A 26 34.20 -27.19 19.69
C GLN A 26 35.50 -28.04 19.62
N ALA A 27 36.36 -27.79 18.64
CA ALA A 27 37.76 -28.18 18.62
C ALA A 27 38.72 -27.04 19.02
N PHE A 28 38.27 -25.79 19.22
CA PHE A 28 39.15 -24.71 19.68
C PHE A 28 38.52 -23.85 20.79
N GLU A 29 39.24 -23.82 21.91
CA GLU A 29 38.98 -23.24 23.22
C GLU A 29 38.63 -21.74 23.20
N PHE A 30 37.59 -21.31 23.94
CA PHE A 30 37.55 -20.04 24.71
C PHE A 30 36.41 -20.10 25.75
N ASN A 31 36.73 -19.66 26.97
CA ASN A 31 35.91 -19.57 28.19
C ASN A 31 34.69 -18.62 28.07
N ASP A 32 33.69 -18.85 28.95
CA ASP A 32 32.58 -17.96 29.34
C ASP A 32 31.58 -17.52 28.25
N TYR A 33 30.98 -18.50 27.56
CA TYR A 33 29.82 -18.26 26.69
C TYR A 33 28.51 -18.56 27.44
N GLU A 34 27.86 -17.52 27.96
CA GLU A 34 26.47 -17.63 28.42
C GLU A 34 25.51 -17.50 27.23
N LEU A 35 24.92 -18.62 26.82
CA LEU A 35 23.94 -18.70 25.73
C LEU A 35 22.78 -17.71 25.93
N GLU A 36 22.32 -17.54 27.16
CA GLU A 36 21.24 -16.62 27.51
C GLU A 36 21.62 -15.17 27.19
N THR A 37 22.81 -14.74 27.60
CA THR A 37 23.34 -13.39 27.36
C THR A 37 23.42 -13.08 25.86
N VAL A 38 23.90 -14.03 25.05
CA VAL A 38 23.99 -13.86 23.59
C VAL A 38 22.61 -13.83 22.93
N LEU A 39 21.67 -14.67 23.37
CA LEU A 39 20.30 -14.66 22.88
C LEU A 39 19.62 -13.32 23.16
N VAL A 40 19.74 -12.81 24.39
CA VAL A 40 19.16 -11.54 24.83
C VAL A 40 19.75 -10.36 24.04
N THR A 41 21.07 -10.31 23.85
CA THR A 41 21.71 -9.26 23.04
C THR A 41 21.24 -9.27 21.59
N ASN A 42 21.19 -10.45 20.95
CA ASN A 42 20.77 -10.52 19.56
C ASN A 42 19.28 -10.21 19.39
N ALA A 43 18.43 -10.65 20.33
CA ALA A 43 17.01 -10.29 20.34
C ALA A 43 16.82 -8.77 20.46
N PHE A 44 17.60 -8.12 21.33
CA PHE A 44 17.64 -6.66 21.45
C PHE A 44 18.05 -6.00 20.12
N ALA A 45 19.15 -6.45 19.51
CA ALA A 45 19.64 -5.92 18.23
C ALA A 45 18.59 -6.01 17.12
N VAL A 46 17.98 -7.19 16.96
CA VAL A 46 16.99 -7.46 15.93
C VAL A 46 15.71 -6.64 16.14
N PHE A 47 15.27 -6.49 17.39
CA PHE A 47 14.11 -5.67 17.73
C PHE A 47 14.34 -4.19 17.39
N ILE A 48 15.46 -3.62 17.86
CA ILE A 48 15.79 -2.21 17.60
C ILE A 48 16.02 -1.98 16.10
N GLY A 49 16.78 -2.85 15.43
CA GLY A 49 17.03 -2.74 14.00
C GLY A 49 15.74 -2.85 13.16
N GLY A 50 14.84 -3.77 13.51
CA GLY A 50 13.54 -3.92 12.87
C GLY A 50 12.63 -2.71 13.06
N LEU A 51 12.61 -2.13 14.27
CA LEU A 51 11.80 -0.96 14.60
C LEU A 51 12.33 0.29 13.89
N VAL A 52 13.63 0.59 14.02
CA VAL A 52 14.26 1.78 13.43
C VAL A 52 14.28 1.66 11.89
N GLY A 53 14.75 0.54 11.36
CA GLY A 53 14.82 0.30 9.92
C GLY A 53 13.44 0.29 9.26
N GLY A 54 12.47 -0.42 9.84
CA GLY A 54 11.11 -0.46 9.34
C GLY A 54 10.41 0.91 9.38
N SER A 55 10.57 1.65 10.48
CA SER A 55 9.96 2.97 10.64
C SER A 55 10.56 4.00 9.69
N LEU A 56 11.89 4.02 9.53
CA LEU A 56 12.57 4.90 8.58
C LEU A 56 12.09 4.63 7.15
N MET A 57 11.98 3.36 6.76
CA MET A 57 11.53 2.97 5.42
C MET A 57 10.09 3.41 5.14
N ILE A 58 9.18 3.13 6.06
CA ILE A 58 7.74 3.35 5.85
C ILE A 58 7.37 4.82 5.99
N PHE A 59 7.84 5.50 7.05
CA PHE A 59 7.35 6.84 7.39
C PHE A 59 8.20 7.97 6.81
N PHE A 60 9.51 7.78 6.62
CA PHE A 60 10.41 8.86 6.20
C PHE A 60 10.84 8.76 4.74
N LEU A 61 11.28 7.57 4.32
CA LEU A 61 11.90 7.37 3.02
C LEU A 61 10.85 7.27 1.90
N LYS A 62 9.71 6.58 2.12
CA LYS A 62 8.71 6.32 1.07
C LYS A 62 8.18 7.59 0.39
N ASP A 63 7.71 8.57 1.17
CA ASP A 63 7.11 9.79 0.61
C ASP A 63 8.15 10.77 0.05
N LYS A 64 9.31 10.87 0.71
CA LYS A 64 10.36 11.84 0.35
C LYS A 64 11.13 11.40 -0.90
N LEU A 65 11.29 10.09 -1.09
CA LEU A 65 12.07 9.54 -2.20
C LEU A 65 11.29 9.32 -3.50
N ARG A 66 9.95 9.44 -3.48
CA ARG A 66 9.10 9.22 -4.67
C ARG A 66 9.42 10.12 -5.87
N ARG A 67 10.11 11.24 -5.64
CA ARG A 67 10.48 12.20 -6.70
C ARG A 67 11.83 11.91 -7.37
N PHE A 68 12.61 11.00 -6.82
CA PHE A 68 13.95 10.70 -7.30
C PHE A 68 13.96 9.51 -8.27
N PRO A 69 14.97 9.41 -9.15
CA PRO A 69 15.15 8.25 -10.02
C PRO A 69 15.30 6.96 -9.19
N LEU A 70 14.73 5.85 -9.68
CA LEU A 70 14.72 4.56 -8.99
C LEU A 70 16.11 4.11 -8.51
N GLY A 71 17.15 4.27 -9.33
CA GLY A 71 18.52 3.91 -8.96
C GLY A 71 19.04 4.69 -7.75
N LEU A 72 18.75 5.99 -7.67
CA LEU A 72 19.13 6.82 -6.53
C LEU A 72 18.34 6.43 -5.27
N VAL A 73 17.06 6.08 -5.42
CA VAL A 73 16.23 5.58 -4.32
C VAL A 73 16.84 4.31 -3.73
N ILE A 74 17.25 3.35 -4.55
CA ILE A 74 17.90 2.11 -4.10
C ILE A 74 19.20 2.42 -3.35
N ILE A 75 20.05 3.30 -3.88
CA ILE A 75 21.32 3.68 -3.25
C ILE A 75 21.09 4.33 -1.88
N ILE A 76 20.21 5.33 -1.79
CA ILE A 76 19.93 6.04 -0.54
C ILE A 76 19.44 5.07 0.53
N ASN A 77 18.52 4.16 0.18
CA ASN A 77 18.01 3.19 1.11
C ASN A 77 19.09 2.18 1.53
N THR A 78 19.89 1.68 0.60
CA THR A 78 20.99 0.75 0.91
C THR A 78 21.98 1.38 1.90
N LEU A 79 22.40 2.62 1.65
CA LEU A 79 23.29 3.36 2.56
C LEU A 79 22.64 3.62 3.92
N SER A 80 21.35 3.96 3.96
CA SER A 80 20.61 4.15 5.20
C SER A 80 20.57 2.86 6.04
N PHE A 81 20.34 1.71 5.39
CA PHE A 81 20.33 0.42 6.09
C PHE A 81 21.72 0.03 6.59
N ILE A 82 22.78 0.24 5.80
CA ILE A 82 24.16 0.02 6.26
C ILE A 82 24.45 0.80 7.55
N LEU A 83 24.07 2.09 7.58
CA LEU A 83 24.25 2.94 8.76
C LEU A 83 23.45 2.43 9.97
N ILE A 84 22.20 2.04 9.77
CA ILE A 84 21.35 1.49 10.83
C ILE A 84 21.92 0.18 11.37
N ILE A 85 22.32 -0.74 10.50
CA ILE A 85 22.89 -2.03 10.88
C ILE A 85 24.18 -1.82 11.69
N ALA A 86 25.06 -0.91 11.25
CA ALA A 86 26.28 -0.57 11.96
C ALA A 86 25.98 0.00 13.35
N LEU A 87 25.06 0.97 13.46
CA LEU A 87 24.67 1.57 14.72
C LEU A 87 24.04 0.55 15.68
N VAL A 88 23.13 -0.28 15.18
CA VAL A 88 22.48 -1.34 15.97
C VAL A 88 23.49 -2.37 16.46
N SER A 89 24.47 -2.73 15.62
CA SER A 89 25.53 -3.67 16.00
C SER A 89 26.44 -3.11 17.08
N ILE A 90 26.78 -1.81 17.02
CA ILE A 90 27.55 -1.12 18.06
C ILE A 90 26.74 -1.07 19.37
N LEU A 91 25.46 -0.70 19.31
CA LEU A 91 24.59 -0.66 20.49
C LEU A 91 24.42 -2.05 21.11
N ALA A 92 24.25 -3.08 20.29
CA ALA A 92 24.17 -4.46 20.74
C ALA A 92 25.48 -4.90 21.42
N PHE A 93 26.63 -4.53 20.86
CA PHE A 93 27.93 -4.80 21.46
C PHE A 93 28.07 -4.14 22.85
N VAL A 94 27.76 -2.84 22.95
CA VAL A 94 27.80 -2.14 24.24
C VAL A 94 26.84 -2.78 25.25
N PHE A 95 25.64 -3.17 24.80
CA PHE A 95 24.65 -3.83 25.64
C PHE A 95 25.10 -5.22 26.12
N TYR A 96 25.78 -6.00 25.26
CA TYR A 96 26.38 -7.29 25.63
C TYR A 96 27.42 -7.15 26.74
N TYR A 97 28.35 -6.20 26.59
CA TYR A 97 29.38 -5.94 27.61
C TYR A 97 28.77 -5.43 28.92
N TRP A 98 27.73 -4.58 28.83
CA TRP A 98 26.99 -4.15 30.01
C TRP A 98 26.32 -5.31 30.75
N LEU A 99 25.78 -6.31 30.03
CA LEU A 99 25.16 -7.48 30.64
C LEU A 99 26.18 -8.37 31.38
N LEU A 100 27.37 -8.56 30.80
CA LEU A 100 28.42 -9.41 31.38
C LEU A 100 29.11 -8.78 32.59
N ALA A 101 29.40 -7.48 32.54
CA ALA A 101 30.29 -6.83 33.52
C ALA A 101 29.61 -5.75 34.37
N GLY A 102 28.35 -5.42 34.10
CA GLY A 102 27.60 -4.38 34.80
C GLY A 102 28.08 -2.95 34.48
N PRO A 103 27.52 -1.92 35.15
CA PRO A 103 27.81 -0.51 34.87
C PRO A 103 29.21 -0.06 35.34
N SER A 104 29.95 -0.89 36.06
CA SER A 104 31.30 -0.55 36.55
C SER A 104 32.40 -0.73 35.50
N TYR A 105 32.07 -1.26 34.31
CA TYR A 105 33.04 -1.64 33.27
C TYR A 105 33.16 -0.62 32.12
N PHE A 106 32.64 0.60 32.30
CA PHE A 106 32.83 1.70 31.36
C PHE A 106 34.22 2.36 31.43
N ASP A 107 35.20 1.70 32.05
CA ASP A 107 36.62 2.09 31.97
C ASP A 107 37.24 1.63 30.63
N GLY A 108 38.48 2.07 30.35
CA GLY A 108 39.13 2.08 29.02
C GLY A 108 39.08 0.81 28.16
N ASP A 109 38.77 -0.35 28.75
CA ASP A 109 38.63 -1.63 28.05
C ASP A 109 37.44 -1.68 27.07
N LEU A 110 36.34 -0.95 27.33
CA LEU A 110 35.18 -0.95 26.41
C LEU A 110 35.57 -0.39 25.04
N TRP A 111 36.30 0.71 25.01
CA TRP A 111 36.67 1.40 23.76
C TRP A 111 37.65 0.56 22.94
N PHE A 112 38.62 -0.08 23.59
CA PHE A 112 39.55 -1.00 22.94
C PHE A 112 38.81 -2.21 22.34
N ASN A 113 37.92 -2.86 23.10
CA ASN A 113 37.14 -4.00 22.62
C ASN A 113 36.17 -3.60 21.49
N LEU A 114 35.59 -2.39 21.56
CA LEU A 114 34.73 -1.87 20.51
C LEU A 114 35.50 -1.64 19.21
N GLU A 115 36.71 -1.08 19.27
CA GLU A 115 37.57 -0.91 18.11
C GLU A 115 37.89 -2.27 17.47
N GLN A 116 38.33 -3.25 18.27
CA GLN A 116 38.58 -4.61 17.80
C GLN A 116 37.32 -5.24 17.17
N PHE A 117 36.15 -5.00 17.73
CA PHE A 117 34.88 -5.48 17.18
C PHE A 117 34.54 -4.84 15.84
N ILE A 118 34.63 -3.52 15.70
CA ILE A 118 34.30 -2.81 14.45
C ILE A 118 35.22 -3.26 13.30
N PHE A 119 36.49 -3.53 13.58
CA PHE A 119 37.44 -4.05 12.57
C PHE A 119 37.46 -5.58 12.47
N SER A 120 36.60 -6.28 13.21
CA SER A 120 36.54 -7.73 13.17
C SER A 120 35.92 -8.26 11.87
N TYR A 121 36.38 -9.44 11.46
CA TYR A 121 35.75 -10.19 10.38
C TYR A 121 34.26 -10.48 10.65
N ALA A 122 33.91 -10.73 11.91
CA ALA A 122 32.53 -11.01 12.32
C ALA A 122 31.60 -9.81 12.08
N PHE A 123 32.06 -8.59 12.41
CA PHE A 123 31.31 -7.36 12.17
C PHE A 123 31.14 -7.10 10.67
N LEU A 124 32.21 -7.23 9.87
CA LEU A 124 32.15 -7.04 8.43
C LEU A 124 31.18 -8.05 7.77
N LEU A 125 31.26 -9.33 8.15
CA LEU A 125 30.36 -10.37 7.65
C LEU A 125 28.90 -10.05 8.02
N ASN A 126 28.64 -9.65 9.28
CA ASN A 126 27.32 -9.26 9.73
C ASN A 126 26.74 -8.10 8.89
N LEU A 127 27.55 -7.06 8.67
CA LEU A 127 27.18 -5.90 7.86
C LEU A 127 26.84 -6.31 6.42
N ILE A 128 27.65 -7.16 5.79
CA ILE A 128 27.41 -7.66 4.42
C ILE A 128 26.10 -8.46 4.37
N VAL A 129 25.91 -9.43 5.26
CA VAL A 129 24.72 -10.31 5.27
C VAL A 129 23.44 -9.49 5.43
N TRP A 130 23.39 -8.59 6.41
CA TRP A 130 22.19 -7.77 6.64
C TRP A 130 21.98 -6.72 5.55
N THR A 131 23.04 -6.22 4.92
CA THR A 131 22.92 -5.33 3.76
C THR A 131 22.31 -6.07 2.57
N VAL A 132 22.72 -7.30 2.30
CA VAL A 132 22.15 -8.13 1.22
C VAL A 132 20.67 -8.43 1.50
N ILE A 133 20.32 -8.85 2.72
CA ILE A 133 18.94 -9.15 3.11
C ILE A 133 18.05 -7.90 2.98
N SER A 134 18.47 -6.76 3.52
CA SER A 134 17.69 -5.52 3.51
C SER A 134 17.53 -4.96 2.08
N THR A 135 18.61 -4.96 1.28
CA THR A 135 18.57 -4.53 -0.12
C THR A 135 17.65 -5.42 -0.96
N THR A 136 17.74 -6.74 -0.80
CA THR A 136 16.88 -7.69 -1.51
C THR A 136 15.40 -7.49 -1.13
N THR A 137 15.12 -7.36 0.17
CA THR A 137 13.77 -7.05 0.67
C THR A 137 13.24 -5.76 0.05
N MET A 138 14.09 -4.73 -0.04
CA MET A 138 13.71 -3.44 -0.58
C MET A 138 13.41 -3.49 -2.09
N VAL A 139 14.17 -4.26 -2.86
CA VAL A 139 13.90 -4.51 -4.28
C VAL A 139 12.56 -5.22 -4.45
N ILE A 140 12.31 -6.28 -3.66
CA ILE A 140 11.02 -7.01 -3.68
C ILE A 140 9.85 -6.07 -3.39
N LEU A 141 9.99 -5.18 -2.40
CA LEU A 141 8.93 -4.23 -2.04
C LEU A 141 8.68 -3.19 -3.13
N GLN A 142 9.72 -2.67 -3.78
CA GLN A 142 9.56 -1.73 -4.89
C GLN A 142 8.92 -2.38 -6.11
N VAL A 143 9.23 -3.66 -6.38
CA VAL A 143 8.58 -4.41 -7.44
C VAL A 143 7.12 -4.69 -7.08
N ASN A 144 6.84 -5.13 -5.85
CA ASN A 144 5.46 -5.35 -5.40
C ASN A 144 4.60 -4.08 -5.45
N ASP A 145 5.16 -2.91 -5.11
CA ASP A 145 4.46 -1.63 -5.25
C ASP A 145 4.11 -1.30 -6.71
N LYS A 146 4.83 -1.85 -7.70
CA LYS A 146 4.55 -1.69 -9.14
C LYS A 146 3.47 -2.64 -9.65
N TYR A 147 3.40 -3.87 -9.13
CA TYR A 147 2.40 -4.88 -9.53
C TYR A 147 1.06 -4.75 -8.78
N GLY A 148 1.00 -3.95 -7.71
CA GLY A 148 -0.14 -3.89 -6.83
C GLY A 148 0.01 -4.82 -5.62
N ARG A 149 -0.69 -4.52 -4.53
CA ARG A 149 -0.49 -5.16 -3.23
C ARG A 149 -0.78 -6.67 -3.33
N GLY A 150 0.23 -7.51 -3.10
CA GLY A 150 0.08 -8.97 -3.03
C GLY A 150 0.18 -9.70 -4.39
N MET A 151 -0.04 -8.97 -5.49
CA MET A 151 -0.01 -9.50 -6.85
C MET A 151 1.35 -10.08 -7.24
N PHE A 152 2.44 -9.48 -6.77
CA PHE A 152 3.80 -9.96 -7.07
C PHE A 152 4.08 -11.35 -6.48
N LEU A 153 3.64 -11.61 -5.24
CA LEU A 153 3.81 -12.91 -4.62
C LEU A 153 2.95 -13.97 -5.30
N ASP A 154 1.70 -13.65 -5.64
CA ASP A 154 0.84 -14.56 -6.37
C ASP A 154 1.39 -14.89 -7.77
N SER A 155 2.04 -13.94 -8.43
CA SER A 155 2.78 -14.16 -9.68
C SER A 155 3.99 -15.09 -9.49
N ILE A 156 4.83 -14.87 -8.47
CA ILE A 156 5.95 -15.78 -8.14
C ILE A 156 5.46 -17.20 -7.83
N LEU A 157 4.35 -17.31 -7.11
CA LEU A 157 3.73 -18.60 -6.77
C LEU A 157 3.00 -19.25 -7.96
N GLY A 158 2.97 -18.60 -9.12
CA GLY A 158 2.34 -19.13 -10.34
C GLY A 158 0.82 -19.18 -10.28
N ARG A 159 0.18 -18.47 -9.34
CA ARG A 159 -1.29 -18.55 -9.12
C ARG A 159 -2.12 -18.01 -10.29
N TYR A 160 -1.53 -17.16 -11.12
CA TYR A 160 -2.17 -16.60 -12.32
C TYR A 160 -1.65 -17.21 -13.63
N HIS A 161 -0.76 -18.21 -13.60
CA HIS A 161 -0.28 -18.87 -14.83
C HIS A 161 -1.37 -19.64 -15.57
N THR A 162 -2.37 -20.12 -14.84
CA THR A 162 -3.57 -20.74 -15.39
C THR A 162 -4.78 -19.83 -15.17
N PRO A 163 -5.70 -19.70 -16.16
CA PRO A 163 -6.92 -18.95 -15.98
C PRO A 163 -7.70 -19.43 -14.75
N LYS A 164 -8.17 -18.50 -13.94
CA LYS A 164 -8.94 -18.77 -12.73
C LYS A 164 -10.25 -17.98 -12.76
N HIS A 165 -11.34 -18.65 -12.41
CA HIS A 165 -12.64 -18.03 -12.22
C HIS A 165 -12.71 -17.40 -10.83
N GLU A 166 -13.07 -16.13 -10.77
CA GLU A 166 -13.26 -15.36 -9.53
C GLU A 166 -14.51 -14.48 -9.64
N GLU A 167 -15.22 -14.27 -8.55
CA GLU A 167 -16.24 -13.24 -8.48
C GLU A 167 -15.65 -11.95 -7.95
N ARG A 168 -15.78 -10.87 -8.71
CA ARG A 168 -15.21 -9.56 -8.36
C ARG A 168 -16.20 -8.44 -8.62
N ILE A 169 -16.05 -7.39 -7.82
CA ILE A 169 -16.73 -6.10 -8.02
C ILE A 169 -15.72 -5.18 -8.69
N PHE A 170 -16.15 -4.42 -9.70
CA PHE A 170 -15.35 -3.38 -10.33
C PHE A 170 -16.02 -2.02 -10.14
N MET A 171 -15.20 -1.02 -9.83
CA MET A 171 -15.54 0.39 -9.91
C MET A 171 -14.74 1.02 -11.04
N PHE A 172 -15.42 1.67 -11.97
CA PHE A 172 -14.79 2.57 -12.92
C PHE A 172 -15.04 3.98 -12.40
N LEU A 173 -13.98 4.73 -12.13
CA LEU A 173 -14.04 6.08 -11.56
C LEU A 173 -13.35 7.05 -12.52
N ASP A 174 -14.12 7.99 -13.05
CA ASP A 174 -13.68 8.92 -14.09
C ASP A 174 -13.81 10.38 -13.64
N LEU A 175 -12.85 11.22 -14.07
CA LEU A 175 -12.81 12.63 -13.71
C LEU A 175 -13.78 13.43 -14.61
N LYS A 176 -14.68 14.20 -14.01
CA LYS A 176 -15.60 15.04 -14.79
C LYS A 176 -14.86 16.18 -15.48
N SER A 177 -15.21 16.41 -16.74
CA SER A 177 -14.70 17.51 -17.58
C SER A 177 -13.17 17.53 -17.70
N SER A 178 -12.54 16.36 -17.69
CA SER A 178 -11.08 16.21 -17.69
C SER A 178 -10.37 16.87 -18.87
N THR A 179 -10.92 16.76 -20.08
CA THR A 179 -10.39 17.43 -21.27
C THR A 179 -10.37 18.95 -21.10
N THR A 180 -11.48 19.53 -20.64
CA THR A 180 -11.58 20.98 -20.38
C THR A 180 -10.60 21.41 -19.30
N ILE A 181 -10.44 20.62 -18.24
CA ILE A 181 -9.47 20.89 -17.17
C ILE A 181 -8.03 20.82 -17.71
N ALA A 182 -7.72 19.85 -18.58
CA ALA A 182 -6.40 19.69 -19.19
C ALA A 182 -6.04 20.87 -20.10
N GLU A 183 -7.00 21.35 -20.89
CA GLU A 183 -6.86 22.54 -21.73
C GLU A 183 -6.60 23.80 -20.89
N GLN A 184 -7.36 24.00 -19.82
CA GLN A 184 -7.22 25.19 -18.95
C GLN A 184 -5.91 25.21 -18.14
N LEU A 185 -5.48 24.06 -17.61
CA LEU A 185 -4.29 23.97 -16.77
C LEU A 185 -2.99 23.83 -17.57
N GLY A 186 -3.08 23.31 -18.79
CA GLY A 186 -1.94 22.82 -19.56
C GLY A 186 -1.38 21.50 -19.01
N HIS A 187 -0.79 20.71 -19.90
CA HIS A 187 -0.40 19.31 -19.65
C HIS A 187 0.41 19.08 -18.37
N LYS A 188 1.41 19.93 -18.08
CA LYS A 188 2.29 19.75 -16.91
C LYS A 188 1.57 19.96 -15.58
N LYS A 189 0.67 20.94 -15.49
CA LYS A 189 -0.10 21.18 -14.27
C LYS A 189 -1.22 20.15 -14.13
N TYR A 190 -1.85 19.78 -15.24
CA TYR A 190 -2.85 18.72 -15.27
C TYR A 190 -2.28 17.36 -14.82
N PHE A 191 -1.09 16.97 -15.30
CA PHE A 191 -0.41 15.76 -14.81
C PHE A 191 -0.15 15.80 -13.29
N LYS A 192 0.21 16.96 -12.75
CA LYS A 192 0.36 17.14 -11.29
C LYS A 192 -0.97 17.17 -10.54
N LEU A 193 -2.08 17.54 -11.18
CA LEU A 193 -3.42 17.42 -10.63
C LEU A 193 -3.81 15.95 -10.56
N LEU A 194 -3.69 15.22 -11.67
CA LEU A 194 -4.01 13.79 -11.76
C LEU A 194 -3.25 12.96 -10.73
N ASN A 195 -1.92 13.13 -10.63
CA ASN A 195 -1.14 12.40 -9.61
C ASN A 195 -1.64 12.68 -8.18
N ARG A 196 -2.02 13.92 -7.88
CA ARG A 196 -2.53 14.28 -6.55
C ARG A 196 -3.93 13.69 -6.32
N PHE A 197 -4.78 13.74 -7.33
CA PHE A 197 -6.11 13.15 -7.31
C PHE A 197 -6.03 11.63 -7.11
N PHE A 198 -5.18 10.94 -7.87
CA PHE A 198 -4.94 9.50 -7.72
C PHE A 198 -4.38 9.13 -6.34
N ASP A 199 -3.47 9.95 -5.78
CA ASP A 199 -2.98 9.75 -4.41
C ASP A 199 -4.10 9.88 -3.36
N ASP A 200 -5.03 10.82 -3.56
CA ASP A 200 -6.17 11.01 -2.67
C ASP A 200 -7.22 9.90 -2.83
N VAL A 201 -7.49 9.45 -4.06
CA VAL A 201 -8.36 8.30 -4.35
C VAL A 201 -7.81 7.02 -3.70
N THR A 202 -6.50 6.78 -3.84
CA THR A 202 -5.83 5.57 -3.32
C THR A 202 -6.05 5.41 -1.81
N LYS A 203 -6.20 6.50 -1.06
CA LYS A 203 -6.48 6.43 0.39
C LYS A 203 -7.86 5.83 0.67
N GLY A 204 -8.90 6.32 -0.01
CA GLY A 204 -10.24 5.76 0.10
C GLY A 204 -10.32 4.31 -0.39
N VAL A 205 -9.58 3.96 -1.44
CA VAL A 205 -9.44 2.58 -1.92
C VAL A 205 -8.84 1.67 -0.85
N ILE A 206 -7.74 2.07 -0.21
CA ILE A 206 -7.10 1.27 0.85
C ILE A 206 -8.00 1.12 2.07
N GLU A 207 -8.67 2.19 2.51
CA GLU A 207 -9.56 2.18 3.68
C GLU A 207 -10.78 1.28 3.47
N SER A 208 -11.23 1.11 2.22
CA SER A 208 -12.32 0.23 1.81
C SER A 208 -11.87 -1.14 1.31
N LYS A 209 -10.62 -1.56 1.61
CA LYS A 209 -10.04 -2.85 1.19
C LYS A 209 -10.03 -3.10 -0.34
N GLY A 210 -10.09 -2.04 -1.14
CA GLY A 210 -10.03 -2.15 -2.60
C GLY A 210 -8.62 -2.28 -3.15
N GLU A 211 -8.54 -2.75 -4.40
CA GLU A 211 -7.31 -2.88 -5.17
C GLU A 211 -7.39 -2.02 -6.43
N ILE A 212 -6.39 -1.19 -6.69
CA ILE A 212 -6.31 -0.48 -7.97
C ILE A 212 -5.84 -1.48 -9.02
N TYR A 213 -6.70 -1.78 -9.99
CA TYR A 213 -6.39 -2.68 -11.09
C TYR A 213 -5.55 -1.96 -12.15
N GLN A 214 -6.01 -0.79 -12.62
CA GLN A 214 -5.30 -0.01 -13.63
C GLN A 214 -5.71 1.47 -13.61
N TYR A 215 -4.82 2.30 -14.13
CA TYR A 215 -5.09 3.69 -14.49
C TYR A 215 -5.22 3.78 -16.01
N VAL A 216 -6.33 4.35 -16.51
CA VAL A 216 -6.63 4.49 -17.94
C VAL A 216 -6.88 5.97 -18.25
N GLY A 217 -5.83 6.70 -18.62
CA GLY A 217 -5.93 8.15 -18.78
C GLY A 217 -6.18 8.84 -17.44
N ASP A 218 -7.37 9.42 -17.28
CA ASP A 218 -7.91 10.03 -16.06
C ASP A 218 -8.86 9.13 -15.28
N GLU A 219 -9.19 7.95 -15.83
CA GLU A 219 -9.98 6.92 -15.19
C GLU A 219 -9.12 6.03 -14.28
N ILE A 220 -9.72 5.59 -13.16
CA ILE A 220 -9.17 4.61 -12.24
C ILE A 220 -10.12 3.43 -12.18
N VAL A 221 -9.61 2.23 -12.48
CA VAL A 221 -10.35 0.98 -12.30
C VAL A 221 -9.95 0.35 -10.98
N ILE A 222 -10.92 0.21 -10.09
CA ILE A 222 -10.75 -0.37 -8.75
C ILE A 222 -11.50 -1.69 -8.71
N THR A 223 -10.96 -2.70 -8.02
CA THR A 223 -11.60 -4.01 -7.87
C THR A 223 -11.57 -4.51 -6.44
N TRP A 224 -12.55 -5.35 -6.10
CA TRP A 224 -12.62 -6.11 -4.86
C TRP A 224 -12.92 -7.56 -5.19
N LYS A 225 -12.45 -8.49 -4.35
CA LYS A 225 -13.12 -9.80 -4.27
C LYS A 225 -14.57 -9.57 -3.81
N MET A 226 -15.50 -10.35 -4.35
CA MET A 226 -16.94 -10.14 -4.09
C MET A 226 -17.24 -10.01 -2.59
N ASN A 227 -16.77 -10.95 -1.77
CA ASN A 227 -16.97 -10.94 -0.32
C ASN A 227 -16.42 -9.68 0.37
N GLU A 228 -15.21 -9.24 0.03
CA GLU A 228 -14.57 -8.06 0.63
C GLU A 228 -15.27 -6.76 0.22
N GLY A 229 -15.77 -6.68 -1.02
CA GLY A 229 -16.50 -5.50 -1.49
C GLY A 229 -17.92 -5.38 -0.92
N LEU A 230 -18.58 -6.51 -0.63
CA LEU A 230 -19.90 -6.55 0.01
C LEU A 230 -19.85 -6.32 1.52
N GLU A 231 -18.77 -6.72 2.19
CA GLU A 231 -18.57 -6.52 3.64
C GLU A 231 -18.74 -5.04 4.02
N GLY A 232 -19.78 -4.71 4.80
CA GLY A 232 -20.08 -3.33 5.20
C GLY A 232 -20.27 -2.35 4.03
N ALA A 233 -20.68 -2.87 2.87
CA ALA A 233 -20.77 -2.17 1.58
C ALA A 233 -19.46 -1.44 1.19
N ASN A 234 -18.30 -2.06 1.45
CA ASN A 234 -16.98 -1.47 1.18
C ASN A 234 -16.85 -0.85 -0.21
N CYS A 235 -17.36 -1.48 -1.27
CA CYS A 235 -17.27 -0.94 -2.63
C CYS A 235 -18.04 0.38 -2.79
N VAL A 236 -19.18 0.55 -2.11
CA VAL A 236 -19.96 1.80 -2.08
C VAL A 236 -19.29 2.81 -1.15
N ARG A 237 -18.85 2.38 0.04
CA ARG A 237 -18.15 3.21 1.01
C ARG A 237 -16.89 3.83 0.43
N CYS A 238 -16.18 3.10 -0.42
CA CYS A 238 -15.02 3.59 -1.18
C CYS A 238 -15.33 4.90 -1.91
N PHE A 239 -16.42 4.93 -2.68
CA PHE A 239 -16.84 6.11 -3.45
C PHE A 239 -17.02 7.34 -2.54
N PHE A 240 -17.79 7.18 -1.45
CA PHE A 240 -18.07 8.29 -0.55
C PHE A 240 -16.87 8.71 0.30
N GLU A 241 -15.97 7.77 0.62
CA GLU A 241 -14.73 8.09 1.32
C GLU A 241 -13.79 8.90 0.43
N ILE A 242 -13.68 8.56 -0.85
CA ILE A 242 -12.96 9.35 -1.85
C ILE A 242 -13.56 10.76 -1.94
N GLU A 243 -14.90 10.88 -2.03
CA GLU A 243 -15.59 12.17 -2.05
C GLU A 243 -15.28 13.00 -0.80
N ARG A 244 -15.36 12.40 0.39
CA ARG A 244 -15.03 13.03 1.67
C ARG A 244 -13.59 13.54 1.71
N ILE A 245 -12.62 12.74 1.28
CA ILE A 245 -11.19 13.10 1.26
C ILE A 245 -10.95 14.29 0.32
N ILE A 246 -11.56 14.30 -0.85
CA ILE A 246 -11.43 15.39 -1.83
C ILE A 246 -12.06 16.67 -1.28
N ASN A 247 -13.27 16.59 -0.73
CA ASN A 247 -13.96 17.73 -0.13
C ASN A 247 -13.15 18.34 1.03
N LYS A 248 -12.62 17.50 1.94
CA LYS A 248 -11.73 17.94 3.03
C LYS A 248 -10.46 18.65 2.53
N LYS A 249 -10.04 18.37 1.29
CA LYS A 249 -8.85 18.97 0.65
C LYS A 249 -9.20 20.00 -0.42
N ALA A 250 -10.46 20.37 -0.59
CA ALA A 250 -10.93 21.27 -1.64
C ALA A 250 -10.14 22.59 -1.65
N TYR A 251 -9.88 23.19 -0.47
CA TYR A 251 -9.08 24.41 -0.37
C TYR A 251 -7.68 24.27 -0.99
N LYS A 252 -7.00 23.13 -0.80
CA LYS A 252 -5.67 22.90 -1.36
C LYS A 252 -5.69 22.66 -2.86
N TYR A 253 -6.81 22.17 -3.39
CA TYR A 253 -7.01 22.03 -4.83
C TYR A 253 -7.29 23.40 -5.45
N MET A 254 -8.20 24.18 -4.85
CA MET A 254 -8.52 25.54 -5.26
C MET A 254 -7.30 26.46 -5.23
N GLU A 255 -6.49 26.42 -4.18
CA GLU A 255 -5.29 27.26 -4.07
C GLU A 255 -4.33 27.03 -5.25
N LYS A 256 -4.05 25.75 -5.55
CA LYS A 256 -2.99 25.32 -6.47
C LYS A 256 -3.43 25.18 -7.92
N TYR A 257 -4.66 24.75 -8.16
CA TYR A 257 -5.21 24.42 -9.49
C TYR A 257 -6.44 25.25 -9.85
N LYS A 258 -6.94 26.12 -8.95
CA LYS A 258 -8.11 26.99 -9.19
C LYS A 258 -9.42 26.22 -9.47
N LEU A 259 -9.47 24.96 -9.08
CA LEU A 259 -10.64 24.08 -9.15
C LEU A 259 -10.52 22.99 -8.08
N THR A 260 -11.65 22.40 -7.71
CA THR A 260 -11.71 21.13 -6.97
C THR A 260 -12.14 20.03 -7.94
N PRO A 261 -11.40 18.91 -8.06
CA PRO A 261 -11.77 17.83 -8.96
C PRO A 261 -13.10 17.22 -8.53
N SER A 262 -13.94 16.90 -9.51
CA SER A 262 -15.17 16.13 -9.30
C SER A 262 -15.14 14.92 -10.22
N PHE A 263 -15.79 13.84 -9.80
CA PHE A 263 -15.73 12.56 -10.50
C PHE A 263 -17.11 11.91 -10.57
N LYS A 264 -17.22 10.92 -11.44
CA LYS A 264 -18.34 9.99 -11.55
C LYS A 264 -17.78 8.57 -11.41
N ALA A 265 -18.63 7.64 -11.00
CA ALA A 265 -18.24 6.25 -10.94
C ALA A 265 -19.41 5.31 -11.26
N ALA A 266 -19.07 4.12 -11.73
CA ALA A 266 -20.01 3.01 -11.81
C ALA A 266 -19.50 1.76 -11.11
N LEU A 267 -20.42 1.00 -10.52
CA LEU A 267 -20.17 -0.26 -9.83
C LEU A 267 -20.98 -1.39 -10.45
N HIS A 268 -20.31 -2.49 -10.76
CA HIS A 268 -20.95 -3.76 -11.14
C HIS A 268 -20.04 -4.92 -10.72
N GLY A 269 -20.67 -6.06 -10.39
CA GLY A 269 -19.95 -7.24 -9.94
C GLY A 269 -20.49 -8.50 -10.61
N GLY A 270 -19.61 -9.49 -10.75
CA GLY A 270 -19.94 -10.78 -11.33
C GLY A 270 -18.70 -11.64 -11.53
N GLU A 271 -18.86 -12.72 -12.28
CA GLU A 271 -17.77 -13.65 -12.58
C GLU A 271 -16.80 -13.06 -13.61
N VAL A 272 -15.50 -13.18 -13.31
CA VAL A 272 -14.40 -12.84 -14.20
C VAL A 272 -13.39 -13.99 -14.27
N THR A 273 -12.73 -14.12 -15.41
CA THR A 273 -11.56 -14.98 -15.57
C THR A 273 -10.30 -14.12 -15.43
N THR A 274 -9.48 -14.43 -14.43
CA THR A 274 -8.19 -13.78 -14.20
C THR A 274 -7.03 -14.67 -14.63
N GLY A 275 -5.99 -14.09 -15.22
CA GLY A 275 -4.79 -14.81 -15.63
C GLY A 275 -3.68 -13.87 -16.08
N GLU A 276 -2.45 -14.38 -16.10
CA GLU A 276 -1.28 -13.68 -16.61
C GLU A 276 -1.28 -13.74 -18.14
N VAL A 277 -1.23 -12.57 -18.79
CA VAL A 277 -1.24 -12.43 -20.25
C VAL A 277 0.02 -11.72 -20.71
N GLY A 278 0.55 -12.15 -21.86
CA GLY A 278 1.69 -11.53 -22.54
C GLY A 278 2.98 -12.33 -22.43
N THR A 279 3.86 -12.15 -23.42
CA THR A 279 5.14 -12.86 -23.51
C THR A 279 6.34 -11.97 -23.18
N PHE A 280 6.32 -10.72 -23.65
CA PHE A 280 7.38 -9.72 -23.40
C PHE A 280 7.08 -8.81 -22.21
N LYS A 281 5.80 -8.45 -22.04
CA LYS A 281 5.28 -7.74 -20.87
C LYS A 281 4.14 -8.59 -20.34
N LYS A 282 4.33 -9.12 -19.14
CA LYS A 282 3.32 -9.90 -18.45
C LYS A 282 2.51 -8.99 -17.54
N ASP A 283 1.19 -9.00 -17.72
CA ASP A 283 0.24 -8.31 -16.85
C ASP A 283 -0.83 -9.32 -16.39
N ILE A 284 -1.33 -9.16 -15.17
CA ILE A 284 -2.49 -9.92 -14.72
C ILE A 284 -3.72 -9.21 -15.26
N VAL A 285 -4.56 -9.93 -16.01
CA VAL A 285 -5.70 -9.37 -16.73
C VAL A 285 -6.98 -10.02 -16.23
N PHE A 286 -8.00 -9.20 -15.97
CA PHE A 286 -9.36 -9.68 -15.79
C PHE A 286 -10.11 -9.63 -17.11
N THR A 287 -10.67 -10.75 -17.50
CA THR A 287 -11.52 -10.89 -18.69
C THR A 287 -12.92 -11.31 -18.27
N GLY A 288 -13.91 -10.75 -18.93
CA GLY A 288 -15.30 -11.00 -18.59
C GLY A 288 -16.18 -9.83 -19.01
N ASP A 289 -17.48 -10.10 -19.09
CA ASP A 289 -18.48 -9.09 -19.44
C ASP A 289 -18.66 -8.02 -18.34
N VAL A 290 -18.21 -8.33 -17.11
CA VAL A 290 -18.29 -7.42 -15.96
C VAL A 290 -17.59 -6.09 -16.26
N LEU A 291 -16.33 -6.09 -16.71
CA LEU A 291 -15.57 -4.85 -16.95
C LEU A 291 -16.22 -3.99 -18.04
N ASN A 292 -16.64 -4.61 -19.15
CA ASN A 292 -17.32 -3.93 -20.25
C ASN A 292 -18.68 -3.37 -19.82
N THR A 293 -19.41 -4.10 -18.99
CA THR A 293 -20.68 -3.65 -18.41
C THR A 293 -20.46 -2.46 -17.49
N THR A 294 -19.48 -2.52 -16.58
CA THR A 294 -19.18 -1.43 -15.64
C THR A 294 -18.78 -0.15 -16.37
N SER A 295 -17.86 -0.22 -17.33
CA SER A 295 -17.42 0.94 -18.12
C SER A 295 -18.58 1.62 -18.85
N ARG A 296 -19.51 0.84 -19.40
CA ARG A 296 -20.66 1.42 -20.10
C ARG A 296 -21.75 1.97 -19.16
N ILE A 297 -21.87 1.42 -17.95
CA ILE A 297 -22.70 2.04 -16.91
C ILE A 297 -22.08 3.39 -16.52
N GLU A 298 -20.74 3.46 -16.41
CA GLU A 298 -19.98 4.67 -16.10
C GLU A 298 -20.27 5.78 -17.13
N ASP A 299 -20.23 5.44 -18.42
CA ASP A 299 -20.55 6.37 -19.52
C ASP A 299 -21.92 7.04 -19.37
N LYS A 300 -22.88 6.35 -18.73
CA LYS A 300 -24.26 6.82 -18.53
C LYS A 300 -24.44 7.71 -17.31
N CYS A 301 -23.45 7.83 -16.43
CA CYS A 301 -23.54 8.71 -15.25
C CYS A 301 -23.94 10.14 -15.61
N ASN A 302 -23.38 10.69 -16.70
CA ASN A 302 -23.69 12.05 -17.16
C ASN A 302 -25.12 12.19 -17.69
N GLU A 303 -25.61 11.18 -18.44
CA GLU A 303 -26.96 11.14 -18.98
C GLU A 303 -28.02 11.13 -17.86
N PHE A 304 -27.76 10.38 -16.80
CA PHE A 304 -28.65 10.30 -15.63
C PHE A 304 -28.41 11.39 -14.58
N GLY A 305 -27.41 12.26 -14.76
CA GLY A 305 -27.02 13.25 -13.76
C GLY A 305 -26.54 12.65 -12.42
N ALA A 306 -26.17 11.37 -12.41
CA ALA A 306 -25.74 10.65 -11.22
C ALA A 306 -24.22 10.74 -11.04
N LYS A 307 -23.75 10.80 -9.79
CA LYS A 307 -22.30 10.67 -9.49
C LYS A 307 -21.88 9.22 -9.33
N LEU A 308 -22.78 8.35 -8.88
CA LEU A 308 -22.54 6.92 -8.70
C LEU A 308 -23.71 6.15 -9.33
N LEU A 309 -23.40 5.25 -10.25
CA LEU A 309 -24.37 4.27 -10.76
C LEU A 309 -23.96 2.86 -10.33
N VAL A 310 -24.93 2.06 -9.91
CA VAL A 310 -24.72 0.69 -9.44
C VAL A 310 -25.70 -0.23 -10.15
N SER A 311 -25.21 -1.32 -10.74
CA SER A 311 -26.07 -2.32 -11.38
C SER A 311 -27.04 -2.93 -10.36
N ALA A 312 -28.27 -3.24 -10.78
CA ALA A 312 -29.26 -3.93 -9.95
C ALA A 312 -28.73 -5.24 -9.35
N ASP A 313 -27.96 -6.02 -10.13
CA ASP A 313 -27.38 -7.30 -9.69
C ASP A 313 -26.46 -7.16 -8.47
N LEU A 314 -25.73 -6.04 -8.40
CA LEU A 314 -24.86 -5.74 -7.27
C LEU A 314 -25.66 -5.14 -6.10
N VAL A 315 -26.64 -4.27 -6.36
CA VAL A 315 -27.52 -3.73 -5.32
C VAL A 315 -28.27 -4.85 -4.59
N ALA A 316 -28.71 -5.88 -5.31
CA ALA A 316 -29.40 -7.04 -4.73
C ALA A 316 -28.53 -7.84 -3.74
N GLN A 317 -27.19 -7.72 -3.83
CA GLN A 317 -26.24 -8.41 -2.96
C GLN A 317 -25.71 -7.52 -1.83
N LEU A 318 -25.91 -6.20 -1.91
CA LEU A 318 -25.41 -5.24 -0.93
C LEU A 318 -26.30 -5.19 0.31
N GLN A 319 -25.66 -5.20 1.48
CA GLN A 319 -26.30 -4.86 2.74
C GLN A 319 -26.03 -3.37 3.01
N LEU A 320 -27.02 -2.54 2.71
CA LEU A 320 -26.96 -1.10 2.97
C LEU A 320 -27.50 -0.88 4.39
N ASP A 321 -26.60 -0.91 5.38
CA ASP A 321 -26.91 -0.91 6.83
C ASP A 321 -27.49 0.41 7.36
N GLY A 322 -28.43 1.03 6.64
CA GLY A 322 -29.04 2.33 6.97
C GLY A 322 -28.15 3.56 6.69
N GLU A 323 -26.84 3.38 6.51
CA GLU A 323 -25.90 4.44 6.11
C GLU A 323 -26.14 4.93 4.67
N PHE A 324 -26.64 4.05 3.80
CA PHE A 324 -26.82 4.31 2.39
C PHE A 324 -28.25 3.96 1.94
N GLU A 325 -28.76 4.73 0.99
CA GLU A 325 -30.05 4.47 0.33
C GLU A 325 -29.83 4.29 -1.17
N ALA A 326 -30.39 3.22 -1.73
CA ALA A 326 -30.40 2.98 -3.16
C ALA A 326 -31.71 3.44 -3.78
N LYS A 327 -31.61 4.27 -4.83
CA LYS A 327 -32.75 4.75 -5.61
C LYS A 327 -32.63 4.28 -7.05
N GLU A 328 -33.67 3.62 -7.55
CA GLU A 328 -33.73 3.22 -8.96
C GLU A 328 -33.73 4.47 -9.84
N ILE A 329 -32.84 4.50 -10.84
CA ILE A 329 -32.72 5.61 -11.79
C ILE A 329 -33.31 5.23 -13.15
N GLY A 330 -33.11 3.98 -13.58
CA GLY A 330 -33.63 3.52 -14.85
C GLY A 330 -32.86 2.33 -15.41
N ASN A 331 -32.91 2.20 -16.72
CA ASN A 331 -32.33 1.09 -17.47
C ASN A 331 -31.27 1.61 -18.43
N VAL A 332 -30.14 0.92 -18.49
CA VAL A 332 -29.06 1.18 -19.45
C VAL A 332 -29.13 0.16 -20.57
N GLU A 333 -29.37 0.62 -21.79
CA GLU A 333 -29.20 -0.21 -22.98
C GLU A 333 -27.71 -0.32 -23.33
N LEU A 334 -27.20 -1.55 -23.28
CA LEU A 334 -25.79 -1.84 -23.55
C LEU A 334 -25.63 -2.53 -24.90
N ARG A 335 -24.81 -1.94 -25.78
CA ARG A 335 -24.57 -2.47 -27.12
C ARG A 335 -24.04 -3.91 -27.09
N GLY A 336 -24.82 -4.86 -27.58
CA GLY A 336 -24.43 -6.29 -27.58
C GLY A 336 -24.93 -7.08 -26.37
N LYS A 337 -25.71 -6.47 -25.47
CA LYS A 337 -26.59 -7.21 -24.55
C LYS A 337 -28.02 -7.20 -25.08
N GLN A 338 -28.72 -8.33 -24.91
CA GLN A 338 -30.12 -8.45 -25.31
C GLN A 338 -31.07 -7.79 -24.30
N ASN A 339 -30.70 -7.81 -23.02
CA ASN A 339 -31.51 -7.22 -21.95
C ASN A 339 -30.85 -5.94 -21.42
N PRO A 340 -31.62 -4.87 -21.18
CA PRO A 340 -31.10 -3.67 -20.55
C PRO A 340 -30.68 -3.96 -19.10
N VAL A 341 -29.64 -3.28 -18.64
CA VAL A 341 -29.16 -3.40 -17.26
C VAL A 341 -29.85 -2.33 -16.43
N LYS A 342 -30.64 -2.74 -15.43
CA LYS A 342 -31.24 -1.81 -14.47
C LYS A 342 -30.14 -1.22 -13.58
N VAL A 343 -30.20 0.08 -13.33
CA VAL A 343 -29.23 0.82 -12.51
C VAL A 343 -29.88 1.65 -11.42
N TYR A 344 -29.15 1.79 -10.33
CA TYR A 344 -29.50 2.57 -9.15
C TYR A 344 -28.43 3.65 -8.93
N THR A 345 -28.82 4.77 -8.35
CA THR A 345 -27.88 5.64 -7.63
C THR A 345 -27.91 5.29 -6.16
N ILE A 346 -26.79 5.48 -5.48
CA ILE A 346 -26.73 5.38 -4.03
C ILE A 346 -26.39 6.76 -3.46
N SER A 347 -27.05 7.12 -2.35
CA SER A 347 -26.79 8.32 -1.56
C SER A 347 -26.54 7.96 -0.10
N ARG A 348 -25.78 8.79 0.63
CA ARG A 348 -25.70 8.69 2.10
C ARG A 348 -27.00 9.13 2.74
N CYS A 349 -27.48 8.36 3.69
CA CYS A 349 -28.55 8.78 4.60
C CYS A 349 -27.94 9.77 5.61
N PHE A 350 -28.44 11.01 5.63
CA PHE A 350 -28.04 11.95 6.67
C PHE A 350 -28.72 11.58 7.98
N VAL A 351 -27.98 10.97 8.90
CA VAL A 351 -28.37 10.94 10.31
C VAL A 351 -28.01 12.33 10.86
N GLY A 352 -29.03 13.12 11.19
CA GLY A 352 -28.86 14.54 11.52
C GLY A 352 -27.98 14.77 12.74
N GLU A 353 -26.73 15.15 12.54
CA GLU A 353 -25.89 15.80 13.56
C GLU A 353 -24.70 16.62 12.99
N GLU A 354 -24.34 16.48 11.70
CA GLU A 354 -23.18 17.21 11.10
C GLU A 354 -23.50 18.59 10.49
N GLN A 355 -24.70 19.15 10.69
CA GLN A 355 -25.10 20.40 10.04
C GLN A 355 -24.66 21.70 10.75
N LEU A 356 -23.99 21.61 11.91
CA LEU A 356 -23.61 22.79 12.69
C LEU A 356 -22.22 23.35 12.38
N GLU A 357 -21.29 22.60 11.76
CA GLU A 357 -19.95 23.14 11.44
C GLU A 357 -19.86 23.79 10.05
N ASP A 358 -20.68 23.38 9.07
CA ASP A 358 -20.60 23.89 7.70
C ASP A 358 -21.35 25.22 7.47
N THR A 359 -22.23 25.64 8.37
CA THR A 359 -22.94 26.93 8.27
C THR A 359 -22.22 28.10 8.93
N GLU A 360 -21.44 27.87 9.99
CA GLU A 360 -20.62 28.94 10.61
C GLU A 360 -19.37 29.29 9.78
N GLY A 361 -18.84 28.36 8.98
CA GLY A 361 -17.73 28.62 8.06
C GLY A 361 -18.12 29.48 6.84
N ALA A 362 -19.38 29.44 6.42
CA ALA A 362 -19.88 30.18 5.26
C ALA A 362 -20.33 31.61 5.59
N LEU A 363 -20.76 31.87 6.83
CA LEU A 363 -21.20 33.20 7.29
C LEU A 363 -20.04 34.13 7.71
N ASN A 364 -18.85 33.58 7.98
CA ASN A 364 -17.68 34.37 8.37
C ASN A 364 -16.76 34.79 7.20
N MET A 365 -17.16 34.55 5.95
CA MET A 365 -16.42 34.96 4.74
C MET A 365 -17.27 35.77 3.74
N ALA A 366 -18.43 36.28 4.15
CA ALA A 366 -19.26 37.18 3.34
C ALA A 366 -18.99 38.66 3.69
#